data_AF-A0A4Q2ZT45-F1
#
_entry.id   AF-A0A4Q2ZT45-F1
#
_cell.length_a   1.000
_cell.length_b   1.000
_cell.length_c   1.000
_cell.angle_alpha   90.00
_cell.angle_beta   90.00
_cell.angle_gamma   90.00
#
_symmetry.space_group_name_H-M   'P 1'
#
loop_
_entity.id
_entity.type
_entity.pdbx_description
1 polymer ?
#
loop_
_entity_poly.entity_id
_entity_poly.type
_entity_poly.pdbx_seq_one_letter_code
_entity_poly.pdbx_strand_id
1 'polypeptide(L)'
;MAQNNQGQQNKGSNQGGKQQGGNQGGSQSNQGGNTSNRGFASMDEDEQKDIASKGRKAAHEQGVAHEFDSDEAREAGRKGGESTSQDREQMSEIGRKGGKSSGGNQDNQGGQSNQGGNR
;
A
#
# COMPACT_ATOMS: atom_id res chain seq x y z
N MET A 1 48.73 -8.10 27.09
CA MET A 1 48.00 -8.48 25.87
C MET A 1 46.52 -8.26 26.14
N ALA A 2 45.98 -7.12 25.70
CA ALA A 2 44.60 -6.73 25.94
C ALA A 2 43.70 -7.28 24.85
N GLN A 3 42.62 -7.95 25.26
CA GLN A 3 41.55 -8.42 24.39
C GLN A 3 40.74 -7.21 23.90
N ASN A 4 40.77 -6.93 22.60
CA ASN A 4 40.03 -5.83 22.00
C ASN A 4 38.81 -6.40 21.25
N ASN A 5 37.66 -6.34 21.91
CA ASN A 5 36.35 -6.72 21.41
C ASN A 5 35.70 -5.46 20.82
N GLN A 6 35.73 -5.30 19.50
CA GLN A 6 35.06 -4.21 18.80
C GLN A 6 34.33 -4.73 17.57
N GLY A 7 33.05 -4.36 17.48
CA GLY A 7 32.36 -4.20 16.20
C GLY A 7 31.48 -5.36 15.76
N GLN A 8 30.41 -5.65 16.52
CA GLN A 8 29.21 -6.23 15.90
C GLN A 8 28.62 -5.19 14.93
N GLN A 9 28.92 -5.35 13.64
CA GLN A 9 28.28 -4.60 12.57
C GLN A 9 26.91 -5.24 12.29
N ASN A 10 25.86 -4.65 12.86
CA ASN A 10 24.48 -5.00 12.53
C ASN A 10 24.16 -4.44 11.14
N LYS A 11 24.48 -5.21 10.09
CA LYS A 11 24.03 -4.92 8.73
C LYS A 11 22.53 -5.23 8.66
N GLY A 12 21.73 -4.22 8.98
CA GLY A 12 20.30 -4.20 8.68
C GLY A 12 20.09 -4.30 7.19
N SER A 13 19.98 -5.51 6.68
CA SER A 13 19.51 -5.81 5.33
C SER A 13 18.03 -5.39 5.25
N ASN A 14 17.79 -4.16 4.82
CA ASN A 14 16.46 -3.72 4.38
C ASN A 14 16.15 -4.39 3.03
N GLN A 15 15.86 -5.69 3.09
CA GLN A 15 15.18 -6.42 2.02
C GLN A 15 13.72 -5.95 2.01
N GLY A 16 13.50 -4.75 1.48
CA GLY A 16 12.17 -4.26 1.13
C GLY A 16 11.72 -4.97 -0.13
N GLY A 17 11.18 -6.19 0.03
CA GLY A 17 10.52 -6.93 -1.05
C GLY A 17 9.38 -6.08 -1.62
N LYS A 18 9.59 -5.51 -2.80
CA LYS A 18 8.53 -4.93 -3.62
C LYS A 18 7.63 -6.06 -4.09
N GLN A 19 6.60 -6.38 -3.32
CA GLN A 19 5.50 -7.20 -3.78
C GLN A 19 4.72 -6.38 -4.82
N GLN A 20 4.95 -6.74 -6.08
CA GLN A 20 4.14 -6.35 -7.22
C GLN A 20 2.73 -6.92 -6.97
N GLY A 21 1.81 -6.06 -6.53
CA GLY A 21 0.38 -6.35 -6.50
C GLY A 21 -0.15 -6.36 -7.93
N GLY A 22 -0.03 -7.50 -8.60
CA GLY A 22 -0.71 -7.74 -9.87
C GLY A 22 -2.21 -7.84 -9.65
N ASN A 23 -2.93 -6.75 -9.90
CA ASN A 23 -4.39 -6.77 -9.95
C ASN A 23 -4.83 -7.25 -11.34
N GLN A 24 -4.88 -8.57 -11.51
CA GLN A 24 -5.53 -9.21 -12.64
C GLN A 24 -7.05 -9.08 -12.47
N GLY A 25 -7.63 -8.02 -13.04
CA GLY A 25 -9.07 -7.83 -13.14
C GLY A 25 -9.47 -7.73 -14.61
N GLY A 26 -9.72 -8.88 -15.24
CA GLY A 26 -10.16 -8.94 -16.63
C GLY A 26 -11.67 -8.78 -16.80
N SER A 27 -12.03 -8.05 -17.87
CA SER A 27 -13.13 -8.29 -18.81
C SER A 27 -14.38 -7.39 -18.76
N GLN A 28 -14.83 -7.06 -19.99
CA GLN A 28 -15.98 -6.27 -20.46
C GLN A 28 -15.74 -4.74 -20.54
N SER A 29 -15.86 -4.08 -21.69
CA SER A 29 -16.65 -4.38 -22.89
C SER A 29 -16.09 -3.72 -24.15
N ASN A 30 -16.31 -4.41 -25.27
CA ASN A 30 -16.14 -3.95 -26.64
C ASN A 30 -17.22 -2.89 -26.97
N GLN A 31 -16.82 -1.64 -27.23
CA GLN A 31 -17.63 -0.67 -27.98
C GLN A 31 -16.70 0.32 -28.68
N GLY A 32 -16.68 0.22 -30.01
CA GLY A 32 -15.89 1.07 -30.88
C GLY A 32 -16.24 2.55 -30.71
N GLY A 33 -15.25 3.31 -30.29
CA GLY A 33 -15.10 4.70 -30.65
C GLY A 33 -13.76 4.80 -31.36
N ASN A 34 -13.74 5.38 -32.54
CA ASN A 34 -12.51 5.70 -33.28
C ASN A 34 -11.73 6.77 -32.49
N THR A 35 -11.18 6.41 -31.32
CA THR A 35 -10.13 7.19 -30.67
C THR A 35 -8.94 7.01 -31.58
N SER A 36 -8.73 7.95 -32.50
CA SER A 36 -7.50 8.00 -33.28
C SER A 36 -6.34 7.78 -32.30
N ASN A 37 -5.35 6.94 -32.63
CA ASN A 37 -4.14 6.61 -31.84
C ASN A 37 -3.30 7.86 -31.48
N ARG A 38 -3.95 8.85 -30.87
CA ARG A 38 -3.54 10.23 -30.64
C ARG A 38 -4.18 10.63 -29.32
N GLY A 39 -3.32 11.02 -28.39
CA GLY A 39 -3.72 11.45 -27.06
C GLY A 39 -3.24 10.49 -25.99
N PHE A 40 -3.18 11.02 -24.78
CA PHE A 40 -2.59 10.35 -23.61
C PHE A 40 -3.23 8.98 -23.32
N ALA A 41 -4.55 8.86 -23.46
CA ALA A 41 -5.27 7.62 -23.19
C ALA A 41 -5.03 6.51 -24.23
N SER A 42 -4.48 6.85 -25.41
CA SER A 42 -4.18 5.89 -26.48
C SER A 42 -2.74 5.38 -26.49
N MET A 43 -1.90 5.89 -25.58
CA MET A 43 -0.50 5.45 -25.39
C MET A 43 -0.44 4.16 -24.56
N ASP A 44 0.71 3.48 -24.58
CA ASP A 44 0.95 2.32 -23.70
C ASP A 44 0.97 2.74 -22.22
N GLU A 45 0.54 1.84 -21.33
CA GLU A 45 0.37 2.16 -19.90
C GLU A 45 1.70 2.59 -19.24
N ASP A 46 2.81 1.98 -19.64
CA ASP A 46 4.14 2.33 -19.13
C ASP A 46 4.55 3.74 -19.60
N GLU A 47 4.24 4.10 -20.85
CA GLU A 47 4.49 5.43 -21.37
C GLU A 47 3.62 6.49 -20.68
N GLN A 48 2.35 6.19 -20.44
CA GLN A 48 1.46 7.06 -19.66
C GLN A 48 1.98 7.30 -18.25
N LYS A 49 2.43 6.24 -17.55
CA LYS A 49 3.02 6.35 -16.20
C LYS A 49 4.26 7.21 -16.21
N ASP A 50 5.14 7.03 -17.19
CA ASP A 50 6.37 7.80 -17.31
C ASP A 50 6.08 9.28 -17.59
N ILE A 51 5.16 9.59 -18.50
CA ILE A 51 4.75 10.97 -18.79
C ILE A 51 4.07 11.60 -17.57
N ALA A 52 3.16 10.88 -16.89
CA ALA A 52 2.52 11.35 -15.67
C ALA A 52 3.54 11.61 -14.54
N SER A 53 4.52 10.71 -14.40
CA SER A 53 5.61 10.84 -13.43
C SER A 53 6.46 12.08 -13.71
N LYS A 54 6.84 12.30 -14.99
CA LYS A 54 7.57 13.50 -15.43
C LYS A 54 6.76 14.77 -15.21
N GLY A 55 5.48 14.78 -15.58
CA GLY A 55 4.58 15.93 -15.39
C GLY A 55 4.42 16.31 -13.92
N ARG A 56 4.26 15.32 -13.03
CA ARG A 56 4.21 15.55 -11.59
C ARG A 56 5.50 16.19 -11.08
N LYS A 57 6.66 15.64 -11.43
CA LYS A 57 7.97 16.17 -11.02
C LYS A 57 8.17 17.60 -11.52
N ALA A 58 7.83 17.86 -12.77
CA ALA A 58 7.93 19.19 -13.37
C ALA A 58 7.03 20.21 -12.67
N ALA A 59 5.81 19.83 -12.28
CA ALA A 59 4.89 20.73 -11.59
C ALA A 59 5.39 21.13 -10.18
N HIS A 60 6.03 20.19 -9.47
CA HIS A 60 6.73 20.47 -8.21
C HIS A 60 7.94 21.38 -8.44
N GLU A 61 8.80 21.05 -9.41
CA GLU A 61 9.98 21.87 -9.74
C GLU A 61 9.61 23.30 -10.17
N GLN A 62 8.48 23.46 -10.88
CA GLN A 62 7.96 24.76 -11.31
C GLN A 62 7.20 25.52 -10.21
N GLY A 63 6.94 24.90 -9.05
CA GLY A 63 6.22 25.53 -7.93
C GLY A 63 4.74 25.84 -8.23
N VAL A 64 4.17 25.24 -9.27
CA VAL A 64 2.74 25.35 -9.61
C VAL A 64 1.93 24.35 -8.78
N ALA A 65 2.55 23.22 -8.42
CA ALA A 65 1.96 22.26 -7.50
C ALA A 65 2.11 22.72 -6.05
N HIS A 66 1.12 22.37 -5.24
CA HIS A 66 1.23 22.45 -3.79
C HIS A 66 2.28 21.45 -3.31
N GLU A 67 3.33 21.93 -2.64
CA GLU A 67 4.32 21.09 -2.00
C GLU A 67 3.71 20.44 -0.77
N PHE A 68 3.47 19.14 -0.81
CA PHE A 68 3.07 18.40 0.37
C PHE A 68 4.29 18.25 1.27
N ASP A 69 4.41 19.13 2.25
CA ASP A 69 5.33 18.90 3.36
C ASP A 69 4.94 17.61 4.11
N SER A 70 5.92 16.95 4.70
CA SER A 70 5.68 15.70 5.44
C SER A 70 4.70 15.90 6.61
N ASP A 71 4.73 17.06 7.25
CA ASP A 71 3.83 17.39 8.36
C ASP A 71 2.40 17.60 7.85
N GLU A 72 2.22 18.26 6.70
CA GLU A 72 0.90 18.46 6.10
C GLU A 72 0.30 17.16 5.58
N ALA A 73 1.11 16.31 4.94
CA ALA A 73 0.66 14.98 4.54
C ALA A 73 0.18 14.15 5.75
N ARG A 74 0.88 14.28 6.88
CA ARG A 74 0.52 13.63 8.15
C ARG A 74 -0.78 14.20 8.72
N GLU A 75 -0.96 15.51 8.70
CA GLU A 75 -2.18 16.17 9.17
C GLU A 75 -3.39 15.82 8.29
N ALA A 76 -3.24 15.86 6.97
CA ALA A 76 -4.26 15.44 6.03
C ALA A 76 -4.63 13.96 6.23
N GLY A 77 -3.63 13.09 6.41
CA GLY A 77 -3.82 11.68 6.75
C GLY A 77 -4.56 11.50 8.08
N ARG A 78 -4.19 12.26 9.12
CA ARG A 78 -4.87 12.25 10.42
C ARG A 78 -6.33 12.68 10.26
N LYS A 79 -6.61 13.80 9.59
CA LYS A 79 -7.96 14.32 9.37
C LYS A 79 -8.84 13.34 8.58
N GLY A 80 -8.28 12.69 7.56
CA GLY A 80 -8.97 11.64 6.82
C GLY A 80 -9.20 10.36 7.66
N GLY A 81 -8.25 10.00 8.51
CA GLY A 81 -8.41 8.92 9.47
C GLY A 81 -9.50 9.21 10.50
N GLU A 82 -9.51 10.42 11.08
CA GLU A 82 -10.51 10.86 12.04
C GLU A 82 -11.92 10.82 11.45
N SER A 83 -12.11 11.33 10.21
CA SER A 83 -13.42 11.31 9.55
C SER A 83 -13.91 9.90 9.23
N THR A 84 -13.01 9.01 8.79
CA THR A 84 -13.37 7.62 8.49
C THR A 84 -13.57 6.77 9.74
N SER A 85 -12.92 7.12 10.87
CA SER A 85 -12.93 6.35 12.11
C SER A 85 -14.15 6.52 13.02
N GLN A 86 -15.09 7.37 12.63
CA GLN A 86 -16.28 7.64 13.44
C GLN A 86 -17.15 6.39 13.64
N ASP A 87 -17.24 5.51 12.63
CA ASP A 87 -17.97 4.25 12.72
C ASP A 87 -17.02 3.09 13.08
N ARG A 88 -16.98 2.77 14.38
CA ARG A 88 -16.18 1.67 14.91
C ARG A 88 -16.67 0.29 14.42
N GLU A 89 -17.97 0.11 14.21
CA GLU A 89 -18.53 -1.18 13.77
C GLU A 89 -18.12 -1.45 12.32
N GLN A 90 -18.28 -0.45 11.45
CA GLN A 90 -17.82 -0.50 10.07
C GLN A 90 -16.30 -0.71 9.99
N MET A 91 -15.50 0.01 10.78
CA MET A 91 -14.05 -0.19 10.81
C MET A 91 -13.65 -1.59 11.27
N SER A 92 -14.36 -2.14 12.26
CA SER A 92 -14.12 -3.50 12.73
C SER A 92 -14.46 -4.54 11.66
N GLU A 93 -15.54 -4.32 10.90
CA GLU A 93 -15.92 -5.18 9.79
C GLU A 93 -14.92 -5.10 8.63
N ILE A 94 -14.49 -3.90 8.23
CA ILE A 94 -13.46 -3.69 7.22
C ILE A 94 -12.16 -4.36 7.64
N GLY A 95 -11.74 -4.18 8.91
CA GLY A 95 -10.54 -4.82 9.46
C GLY A 95 -10.63 -6.35 9.46
N ARG A 96 -11.78 -6.92 9.87
CA ARG A 96 -12.05 -8.36 9.80
C ARG A 96 -12.01 -8.87 8.37
N LYS A 97 -12.63 -8.15 7.43
CA LYS A 97 -12.64 -8.53 6.00
C LYS A 97 -11.24 -8.45 5.40
N GLY A 98 -10.48 -7.40 5.70
CA GLY A 98 -9.09 -7.24 5.28
C GLY A 98 -8.19 -8.34 5.81
N GLY A 99 -8.30 -8.67 7.11
CA GLY A 99 -7.53 -9.76 7.74
C GLY A 99 -7.89 -11.15 7.19
N LYS A 100 -9.16 -11.40 6.86
CA LYS A 100 -9.57 -12.65 6.19
C LYS A 100 -9.01 -12.76 4.77
N SER A 101 -8.90 -11.65 4.04
CA SER A 101 -8.39 -11.62 2.68
C SER A 101 -6.86 -11.69 2.60
N SER A 102 -6.14 -11.18 3.61
CA SER A 102 -4.67 -11.23 3.67
C SER A 102 -4.12 -12.46 4.40
N GLY A 103 -4.94 -13.12 5.22
CA GLY A 103 -4.59 -14.30 6.02
C GLY A 103 -4.81 -15.64 5.32
N GLY A 104 -4.55 -15.73 4.02
CA GLY A 104 -4.51 -17.01 3.32
C GLY A 104 -3.48 -17.93 3.99
N ASN A 105 -3.98 -19.00 4.62
CA ASN A 105 -3.28 -20.01 5.44
C ASN A 105 -3.19 -19.72 6.95
N GLN A 106 -4.32 -19.43 7.60
CA GLN A 106 -4.47 -19.81 9.02
C GLN A 106 -5.27 -21.12 9.10
N ASP A 107 -4.65 -22.19 8.61
CA ASP A 107 -5.07 -23.55 8.92
C ASP A 107 -4.99 -23.75 10.43
N ASN A 108 -6.17 -23.77 11.06
CA ASN A 108 -6.54 -24.78 12.05
C ASN A 108 -5.47 -25.16 13.09
N GLN A 109 -5.01 -24.22 13.91
CA GLN A 109 -4.28 -24.51 15.16
C GLN A 109 -4.16 -23.25 16.03
N GLY A 110 -5.06 -23.09 16.99
CA GLY A 110 -5.04 -21.91 17.85
C GLY A 110 -6.09 -21.90 18.97
N GLY A 111 -6.01 -22.87 19.88
CA GLY A 111 -6.39 -22.63 21.27
C GLY A 111 -7.79 -23.05 21.72
N GLN A 112 -8.18 -24.31 21.50
CA GLN A 112 -9.21 -24.96 22.30
C GLN A 112 -8.52 -25.73 23.44
N SER A 113 -7.94 -25.01 24.41
CA SER A 113 -7.39 -25.61 25.62
C SER A 113 -8.49 -25.82 26.65
N ASN A 114 -8.95 -27.07 26.71
CA ASN A 114 -9.53 -27.81 27.84
C ASN A 114 -10.21 -27.00 28.97
N GLN A 115 -11.54 -27.02 28.95
CA GLN A 115 -12.35 -27.06 30.16
C GLN A 115 -12.07 -28.38 30.91
N GLY A 116 -12.00 -28.31 32.24
CA GLY A 116 -12.28 -29.45 33.11
C GLY A 116 -11.08 -30.29 33.56
N GLY A 117 -10.41 -29.83 34.61
CA GLY A 117 -9.54 -30.65 35.44
C GLY A 117 -10.02 -30.67 36.89
N ASN A 118 -11.03 -31.48 37.20
CA ASN A 118 -11.34 -31.87 38.58
C ASN A 118 -10.28 -32.88 39.03
N ARG A 119 -9.38 -32.50 39.94
CA ARG A 119 -8.82 -33.34 41.01
C ARG A 119 -8.45 -32.47 42.20
#